data_AF-A0A2W6RHV7-F1
#
_entry.id   AF-A0A2W6RHV7-F1
#
_cell.length_a   1.000
_cell.length_b   1.000
_cell.length_c   1.000
_cell.angle_alpha   90.00
_cell.angle_beta   90.00
_cell.angle_gamma   90.00
#
_symmetry.space_group_name_H-M   'P 1'
#
loop_
_entity.id
_entity.type
_entity.pdbx_description
1 polymer ?
#
loop_
_entity_poly.entity_id
_entity_poly.type
_entity_poly.pdbx_seq_one_letter_code
_entity_poly.pdbx_strand_id
1 'polypeptide(L)'
;MYFTETRLDCAATTETIMASSRTPAAASDHQDDIEAEDFPTREYIGAMALEMARMAREGGDGRLAGLLEDAARAAALDRPDD
;
A
#
# COMPACT_ATOMS: atom_id res chain seq x y z
N MET A 1 -16.04 33.06 47.15
CA MET A 1 -14.95 32.30 46.51
C MET A 1 -15.61 31.40 45.48
N TYR A 2 -15.45 31.71 44.20
CA TYR A 2 -16.12 31.02 43.10
C TYR A 2 -15.47 29.65 42.88
N PHE A 3 -16.25 28.57 42.95
CA PHE A 3 -15.81 27.24 42.53
C PHE A 3 -16.42 26.97 41.16
N THR A 4 -15.62 27.09 40.11
CA THR A 4 -15.99 26.80 38.73
C THR A 4 -15.80 25.31 38.48
N GLU A 5 -16.87 24.52 38.61
CA GLU A 5 -16.96 23.23 37.91
C GLU A 5 -17.96 23.38 36.76
N THR A 6 -17.45 23.83 35.62
CA THR A 6 -18.13 23.64 34.36
C THR A 6 -17.60 22.32 33.78
N ARG A 7 -18.25 21.20 34.12
CA ARG A 7 -18.17 20.02 33.27
C ARG A 7 -18.79 20.41 31.93
N LEU A 8 -17.94 20.67 30.94
CA LEU A 8 -18.35 20.69 29.55
C LEU A 8 -18.72 19.26 29.17
N ASP A 9 -19.99 18.91 29.40
CA ASP A 9 -20.68 17.95 28.55
C ASP A 9 -20.90 18.64 27.20
N CYS A 10 -19.94 18.49 26.30
CA CYS A 10 -20.10 18.86 24.90
C CYS A 10 -20.17 17.58 24.09
N ALA A 11 -21.41 17.11 23.90
CA ALA A 11 -21.76 16.19 22.84
C ALA A 11 -21.26 16.74 21.50
N ALA A 12 -20.24 16.11 20.93
CA ALA A 12 -19.80 16.40 19.58
C ALA A 12 -19.25 15.13 18.94
N THR A 13 -20.05 14.61 18.02
CA THR A 13 -19.59 14.14 16.71
C THR A 13 -18.89 12.79 16.69
N THR A 14 -19.67 11.73 16.46
CA THR A 14 -19.47 10.79 15.33
C THR A 14 -20.60 9.75 15.30
N GLU A 15 -21.84 10.20 15.14
CA GLU A 15 -22.86 9.38 14.48
C GLU A 15 -23.02 9.93 13.06
N THR A 16 -23.05 9.02 12.08
CA THR A 16 -23.16 9.25 10.61
C THR A 16 -21.83 9.22 9.85
N ILE A 17 -21.17 8.07 9.84
CA ILE A 17 -20.41 7.61 8.66
C ILE A 17 -20.84 6.18 8.32
N MET A 18 -22.12 6.01 8.00
CA MET A 18 -22.68 4.78 7.40
C MET A 18 -23.71 5.20 6.35
N ALA A 19 -23.29 5.99 5.37
CA ALA A 19 -24.11 6.36 4.21
C ALA A 19 -23.24 6.81 3.02
N SER A 20 -22.36 5.93 2.54
CA SER A 20 -21.88 5.96 1.15
C SER A 20 -21.15 4.66 0.84
N SER A 21 -21.89 3.56 0.78
CA SER A 21 -21.54 2.52 -0.18
C SER A 21 -21.83 3.11 -1.56
N ARG A 22 -20.89 3.91 -2.07
CA ARG A 22 -20.87 4.32 -3.46
C ARG A 22 -20.77 3.03 -4.26
N THR A 23 -21.87 2.62 -4.87
CA THR A 23 -21.88 1.65 -5.96
C THR A 23 -20.77 2.07 -6.93
N PRO A 24 -19.81 1.21 -7.29
CA PRO A 24 -18.94 1.50 -8.41
C PRO A 24 -19.79 1.35 -9.67
N ALA A 25 -20.58 2.37 -9.99
CA ALA A 25 -21.17 2.53 -11.30
C ALA A 25 -20.05 3.08 -12.20
N ALA A 26 -19.64 2.23 -13.14
CA ALA A 26 -18.85 2.58 -14.32
C ALA A 26 -17.50 3.25 -14.06
N ALA A 27 -16.51 2.46 -13.65
CA ALA A 27 -15.14 2.72 -14.13
C ALA A 27 -15.04 2.12 -15.53
N SER A 28 -15.42 2.95 -16.51
CA SER A 28 -15.05 2.92 -17.94
C SER A 28 -14.48 1.62 -18.51
N ASP A 29 -15.17 1.10 -19.54
CA ASP A 29 -14.67 0.25 -20.63
C ASP A 29 -13.54 0.92 -21.46
N HIS A 30 -12.56 1.53 -20.78
CA HIS A 30 -11.27 1.98 -21.30
C HIS A 30 -10.17 1.13 -20.65
N GLN A 31 -10.38 -0.18 -20.59
CA GLN A 31 -9.28 -1.11 -20.78
C GLN A 31 -8.99 -1.11 -22.27
N ASP A 32 -8.56 0.05 -22.79
CA ASP A 32 -7.91 0.08 -24.08
C ASP A 32 -6.76 -0.91 -23.96
N ASP A 33 -6.72 -1.85 -24.90
CA ASP A 33 -5.66 -2.81 -25.11
C ASP A 33 -4.31 -2.09 -25.16
N ILE A 34 -3.74 -1.78 -23.99
CA ILE A 34 -2.30 -1.73 -23.86
C ILE A 34 -1.93 -3.18 -24.13
N GLU A 35 -1.58 -3.46 -25.38
CA GLU A 35 -0.92 -4.67 -25.79
C GLU A 35 0.03 -5.01 -24.65
N ALA A 36 -0.27 -6.09 -23.93
CA ALA A 36 0.51 -6.57 -22.79
C ALA A 36 1.85 -7.14 -23.26
N GLU A 37 2.39 -6.60 -24.36
CA GLU A 37 3.72 -6.82 -24.85
C GLU A 37 4.68 -6.05 -23.92
N ASP A 38 5.32 -6.86 -23.07
CA ASP A 38 6.65 -6.64 -22.50
C ASP A 38 6.85 -5.47 -21.54
N PHE A 39 5.92 -5.22 -20.61
CA PHE A 39 6.35 -4.58 -19.37
C PHE A 39 7.12 -5.62 -18.53
N PRO A 40 8.43 -5.41 -18.23
CA PRO A 40 9.27 -6.36 -17.50
C PRO A 40 8.89 -6.36 -16.02
N THR A 41 7.71 -6.90 -15.75
CA THR A 41 6.98 -6.76 -14.48
C THR A 41 7.76 -7.41 -13.35
N ARG A 42 8.41 -8.54 -13.61
CA ARG A 42 9.26 -9.20 -12.61
C ARG A 42 10.51 -8.40 -12.28
N GLU A 43 11.19 -7.85 -13.27
CA GLU A 43 12.36 -6.99 -13.07
C GLU A 43 11.98 -5.75 -12.25
N TYR A 44 10.83 -5.13 -12.55
CA TYR A 44 10.31 -4.01 -11.77
C TYR A 44 10.01 -4.42 -10.32
N ILE A 45 9.30 -5.54 -10.11
CA ILE A 45 9.02 -6.06 -8.77
C ILE A 45 10.31 -6.32 -7.99
N GLY A 46 11.32 -6.92 -8.63
CA GLY A 46 12.62 -7.18 -8.01
C GLY A 46 13.35 -5.91 -7.61
N ALA A 47 13.40 -4.91 -8.50
CA ALA A 47 13.99 -3.61 -8.20
C ALA A 47 13.28 -2.90 -7.04
N MET A 48 11.94 -2.93 -7.03
CA MET A 48 11.16 -2.36 -5.93
C MET A 48 11.40 -3.09 -4.61
N ALA A 49 11.46 -4.43 -4.62
CA ALA A 49 11.73 -5.21 -3.43
C ALA A 49 13.12 -4.87 -2.83
N LEU A 50 14.14 -4.65 -3.65
CA LEU A 50 15.47 -4.20 -3.18
C LEU A 50 15.42 -2.81 -2.55
N GLU A 51 14.69 -1.86 -3.14
CA GLU A 51 14.57 -0.51 -2.57
C GLU A 51 13.82 -0.56 -1.23
N MET A 52 12.76 -1.36 -1.13
CA MET A 52 12.07 -1.59 0.14
C MET A 52 13.01 -2.24 1.18
N ALA A 53 13.86 -3.18 0.77
CA ALA A 53 14.84 -3.81 1.66
C ALA A 53 15.84 -2.78 2.21
N ARG A 54 16.34 -1.88 1.34
CA ARG A 54 17.23 -0.78 1.71
C ARG A 54 16.59 0.11 2.76
N MET A 55 15.35 0.56 2.53
CA MET A 55 14.60 1.40 3.47
C MET A 55 14.35 0.68 4.81
N ALA A 56 14.04 -0.63 4.79
CA ALA A 56 13.88 -1.41 6.00
C ALA A 56 15.19 -1.50 6.82
N ARG A 57 16.35 -1.66 6.16
CA ARG A 57 17.67 -1.63 6.84
C ARG A 57 17.96 -0.27 7.45
N GLU A 58 17.68 0.82 6.75
CA GLU A 58 17.84 2.19 7.26
C GLU A 58 16.94 2.46 8.47
N GLY A 59 15.75 1.85 8.50
CA GLY A 59 14.84 1.87 9.65
C GLY A 59 15.21 0.91 10.79
N GLY A 60 16.27 0.11 10.65
CA GLY A 60 16.73 -0.85 11.66
C GLY A 60 15.98 -2.19 11.68
N ASP A 61 15.08 -2.44 10.74
CA ASP A 61 14.36 -3.73 10.62
C ASP A 61 15.11 -4.68 9.67
N GLY A 62 16.15 -5.33 10.20
CA GLY A 62 16.95 -6.29 9.45
C GLY A 62 16.19 -7.55 9.04
N ARG A 63 15.14 -7.95 9.78
CA ARG A 63 14.34 -9.14 9.45
C ARG A 63 13.48 -8.87 8.23
N LEU A 64 12.79 -7.73 8.19
CA LEU A 64 12.00 -7.31 7.04
C LEU A 64 12.89 -7.11 5.80
N ALA A 65 14.06 -6.51 5.97
CA ALA A 65 15.02 -6.36 4.89
C ALA A 65 15.43 -7.69 4.24
N GLY A 66 15.73 -8.71 5.05
CA GLY A 66 16.07 -10.04 4.53
C GLY A 66 14.94 -10.66 3.72
N LEU A 67 13.70 -10.56 4.19
CA LEU A 67 12.53 -11.08 3.46
C LEU A 67 12.33 -10.40 2.10
N LEU A 68 12.60 -9.09 2.02
CA LEU A 68 12.48 -8.32 0.78
C LEU A 68 13.61 -8.65 -0.20
N GLU A 69 14.81 -8.94 0.29
CA GLU A 69 15.92 -9.44 -0.52
C GLU A 69 15.64 -10.84 -1.09
N ASP A 70 15.02 -11.72 -0.29
CA ASP A 70 14.58 -13.03 -0.76
C ASP A 70 13.50 -12.90 -1.84
N ALA A 71 12.56 -11.97 -1.67
CA ALA A 71 11.54 -11.66 -2.68
C ALA A 71 12.17 -11.12 -3.99
N ALA A 72 13.16 -10.24 -3.89
CA ALA A 72 13.90 -9.73 -5.05
C ALA A 72 14.63 -10.87 -5.80
N ARG A 73 15.23 -11.80 -5.05
CA ARG A 73 15.87 -12.99 -5.63
C ARG A 73 14.87 -13.89 -6.34
N ALA A 74 13.70 -14.11 -5.73
CA ALA A 74 12.63 -14.89 -6.35
C ALA A 74 12.12 -14.25 -7.65
N ALA A 75 12.04 -12.92 -7.70
CA ALA A 75 11.67 -12.20 -8.91
C ALA A 75 12.69 -12.38 -10.05
N ALA A 76 13.98 -12.53 -9.72
CA ALA A 76 15.05 -12.74 -10.70
C ALA A 76 15.20 -14.19 -11.18
N LEU A 77 14.69 -15.18 -10.43
CA LEU A 77 14.81 -16.61 -10.76
C LEU A 77 13.77 -17.10 -11.77
N ASP A 78 12.59 -16.49 -11.80
CA ASP A 78 11.48 -16.91 -12.65
C ASP A 78 11.41 -16.06 -13.93
N ARG A 79 12.58 -15.89 -14.56
CA ARG A 79 12.66 -15.48 -15.96
C ARG A 79 12.52 -16.78 -16.75
N PRO A 80 11.40 -17.04 -17.43
CA PRO A 80 11.31 -18.21 -18.29
C PRO A 80 12.46 -18.12 -19.29
N ASP A 81 13.28 -19.18 -19.37
CA ASP A 81 14.26 -19.34 -20.44
C ASP A 81 13.49 -19.29 -21.77
N ASP A 82 13.70 -18.22 -22.56
CA ASP A 82 13.31 -18.17 -23.98
C ASP A 82 14.10 -19.19 -24.81
#